data_AF-A0A7J0AM72-F1
#
_entry.id   AF-A0A7J0AM72-F1
#
_cell.length_a   1.000
_cell.length_b   1.000
_cell.length_c   1.000
_cell.angle_alpha   90.00
_cell.angle_beta   90.00
_cell.angle_gamma   90.00
#
_symmetry.space_group_name_H-M   'P 1'
#
loop_
_entity.id
_entity.type
_entity.pdbx_description
1 polymer ?
#
loop_
_entity_poly.entity_id
_entity_poly.type
_entity_poly.pdbx_seq_one_letter_code
_entity_poly.pdbx_strand_id
1 'polypeptide(L)'
;MASSQAIGGNAMVMRNGELTEHNYNEDYNSMVYSRTAYGCSEDGKTLYMIVIDKSTDPVYGKSAGCPTSVMCEIAKHFGCWNMSNFDAGGSAEMMIDYEIVNKTTEATPRPVANGWMVFSIAPEGDTRLASLEFDHPQINLQAGETFTPVILGYNIYGELINKNITDFTMSCPPEIGSCNGKVFTAGKIPASALLTVSVGNLSVSKTVSVAGGSGINGVLVDKQPAHVEYYNISGVKCRKPDTPGIYIRHEGNKTDKIIVN
;
A
#
# COMPACT_ATOMS: atom_id res chain seq x y z
N MET A 1 -11.58 -28.69 -11.55
CA MET A 1 -12.54 -27.73 -12.12
C MET A 1 -11.89 -27.13 -13.35
N ALA A 2 -12.59 -27.12 -14.49
CA ALA A 2 -12.12 -26.39 -15.67
C ALA A 2 -12.36 -24.89 -15.44
N SER A 3 -11.39 -24.04 -15.74
CA SER A 3 -11.60 -22.60 -15.72
C SER A 3 -12.51 -22.22 -16.89
N SER A 4 -13.63 -21.53 -16.63
CA SER A 4 -14.53 -21.03 -17.68
C SER A 4 -14.07 -19.70 -18.29
N GLN A 5 -13.10 -19.04 -17.65
CA GLN A 5 -12.56 -17.74 -18.04
C GLN A 5 -11.03 -17.75 -17.93
N ALA A 6 -10.36 -17.03 -18.82
CA ALA A 6 -8.92 -16.85 -18.79
C ALA A 6 -8.55 -15.50 -19.42
N ILE A 7 -7.55 -14.84 -18.84
CA ILE A 7 -6.92 -13.66 -19.41
C ILE A 7 -5.40 -13.85 -19.37
N GLY A 8 -4.73 -13.54 -20.48
CA GLY A 8 -3.28 -13.67 -20.60
C GLY A 8 -2.57 -12.42 -20.11
N GLY A 9 -1.56 -12.59 -19.26
CA GLY A 9 -0.58 -11.55 -18.93
C GLY A 9 0.73 -11.74 -19.70
N ASN A 10 1.74 -10.93 -19.36
CA ASN A 10 3.11 -11.08 -19.87
C ASN A 10 3.86 -12.20 -19.13
N ALA A 11 3.97 -12.14 -17.81
CA ALA A 11 4.76 -13.10 -17.04
C ALA A 11 4.27 -13.27 -15.59
N MET A 12 4.51 -14.45 -15.01
CA MET A 12 4.30 -14.71 -13.58
C MET A 12 5.48 -14.15 -12.78
N VAL A 13 5.34 -12.95 -12.26
CA VAL A 13 6.42 -12.18 -11.60
C VAL A 13 6.58 -12.52 -10.11
N MET A 14 5.56 -13.06 -9.47
CA MET A 14 5.68 -13.59 -8.11
C MET A 14 4.95 -14.92 -8.00
N ARG A 15 5.59 -15.89 -7.36
CA ARG A 15 5.02 -17.20 -7.13
C ARG A 15 5.37 -17.68 -5.73
N ASN A 16 4.36 -18.14 -5.01
CA ASN A 16 4.51 -18.58 -3.63
C ASN A 16 5.23 -17.58 -2.71
N GLY A 17 4.88 -16.30 -2.84
CA GLY A 17 5.47 -15.20 -2.09
C GLY A 17 6.90 -14.83 -2.52
N GLU A 18 7.48 -15.53 -3.48
CA GLU A 18 8.85 -15.31 -3.95
C GLU A 18 8.86 -14.67 -5.34
N LEU A 19 9.73 -13.70 -5.53
CA LEU A 19 9.94 -13.05 -6.82
C LEU A 19 10.53 -14.08 -7.79
N THR A 20 10.00 -14.14 -9.01
CA THR A 20 10.55 -15.00 -10.06
C THR A 20 11.63 -14.27 -10.86
N GLU A 21 12.38 -15.02 -11.68
CA GLU A 21 13.35 -14.43 -12.62
C GLU A 21 12.72 -13.45 -13.63
N HIS A 22 11.40 -13.54 -13.85
CA HIS A 22 10.66 -12.70 -14.79
C HIS A 22 10.64 -11.21 -14.41
N ASN A 23 11.02 -10.86 -13.18
CA ASN A 23 11.22 -9.47 -12.81
C ASN A 23 12.47 -8.84 -13.44
N TYR A 24 13.41 -9.67 -13.92
CA TYR A 24 14.77 -9.25 -14.26
C TYR A 24 15.23 -9.69 -15.65
N ASN A 25 14.65 -10.75 -16.21
CA ASN A 25 15.09 -11.32 -17.49
C ASN A 25 14.48 -10.62 -18.74
N GLU A 26 13.62 -9.63 -18.54
CA GLU A 26 13.06 -8.78 -19.59
C GLU A 26 13.23 -7.29 -19.22
N ASP A 27 13.70 -6.48 -20.17
CA ASP A 27 13.87 -5.03 -19.99
C ASP A 27 12.55 -4.36 -19.57
N TYR A 28 11.44 -4.81 -20.13
CA TYR A 28 10.11 -4.27 -19.82
C TYR A 28 9.71 -4.48 -18.35
N ASN A 29 10.11 -5.59 -17.74
CA ASN A 29 9.77 -5.91 -16.35
C ASN A 29 10.72 -5.26 -15.35
N SER A 30 11.98 -5.05 -15.75
CA SER A 30 13.05 -4.49 -14.90
C SER A 30 13.16 -2.96 -14.95
N MET A 31 12.60 -2.30 -15.97
CA MET A 31 12.61 -0.83 -16.06
C MET A 31 11.65 -0.16 -15.06
N VAL A 32 11.83 1.14 -14.79
CA VAL A 32 10.86 1.93 -14.02
C VAL A 32 9.74 2.40 -14.94
N TYR A 33 8.51 1.90 -14.72
CA TYR A 33 7.36 2.24 -15.55
C TYR A 33 6.04 2.23 -14.78
N SER A 34 4.94 2.64 -15.40
CA SER A 34 3.62 2.32 -14.85
C SER A 34 3.36 0.82 -14.98
N ARG A 35 2.54 0.26 -14.11
CA ARG A 35 2.32 -1.20 -13.99
C ARG A 35 0.84 -1.53 -13.87
N THR A 36 0.47 -2.69 -14.42
CA THR A 36 -0.79 -3.37 -14.15
C THR A 36 -0.48 -4.82 -13.82
N ALA A 37 -1.07 -5.35 -12.75
CA ALA A 37 -0.92 -6.75 -12.41
C ALA A 37 -2.15 -7.30 -11.69
N TYR A 38 -2.31 -8.62 -11.80
CA TYR A 38 -3.34 -9.37 -11.10
C TYR A 38 -2.67 -10.50 -10.31
N GLY A 39 -3.14 -10.71 -9.10
CA GLY A 39 -2.60 -11.72 -8.20
C GLY A 39 -3.64 -12.29 -7.25
N CYS A 40 -3.23 -13.26 -6.45
CA CYS A 40 -4.10 -13.89 -5.46
C CYS A 40 -3.40 -14.15 -4.13
N SER A 41 -4.18 -14.26 -3.06
CA SER A 41 -3.74 -14.76 -1.76
C SER A 41 -3.31 -16.23 -1.83
N GLU A 42 -2.62 -16.72 -0.78
CA GLU A 42 -2.17 -18.11 -0.70
C GLU A 42 -3.31 -19.12 -0.80
N ASP A 43 -4.46 -18.83 -0.19
CA ASP A 43 -5.65 -19.66 -0.24
C ASP A 43 -6.49 -19.48 -1.50
N GLY A 44 -6.08 -18.56 -2.40
CA GLY A 44 -6.77 -18.25 -3.64
C GLY A 44 -8.13 -17.56 -3.49
N LYS A 45 -8.47 -17.05 -2.30
CA LYS A 45 -9.79 -16.44 -2.03
C LYS A 45 -9.81 -14.92 -2.18
N THR A 46 -8.66 -14.27 -2.22
CA THR A 46 -8.54 -12.83 -2.43
C THR A 46 -7.89 -12.56 -3.78
N LEU A 47 -8.57 -11.81 -4.63
CA LEU A 47 -8.01 -11.24 -5.85
C LEU A 47 -7.34 -9.90 -5.52
N TYR A 48 -6.09 -9.73 -5.95
CA TYR A 48 -5.38 -8.46 -5.92
C TYR A 48 -5.33 -7.90 -7.33
N MET A 49 -5.85 -6.69 -7.52
CA MET A 49 -5.72 -5.92 -8.75
C MET A 49 -4.92 -4.67 -8.43
N ILE A 50 -3.78 -4.47 -9.09
CA ILE A 50 -2.90 -3.32 -8.84
C ILE A 50 -2.62 -2.57 -10.14
N VAL A 51 -2.76 -1.26 -10.07
CA VAL A 51 -2.28 -0.32 -11.08
C VAL A 51 -1.35 0.67 -10.39
N ILE A 52 -0.16 0.87 -10.96
CA ILE A 52 0.84 1.82 -10.46
C ILE A 52 1.08 2.86 -11.53
N ASP A 53 0.85 4.11 -11.19
CA ASP A 53 1.02 5.24 -12.12
C ASP A 53 2.49 5.58 -12.36
N LYS A 54 2.77 6.25 -13.47
CA LYS A 54 4.03 6.97 -13.70
C LYS A 54 3.73 8.37 -14.24
N SER A 55 3.03 9.12 -13.41
CA SER A 55 2.47 10.43 -13.72
C SER A 55 2.41 11.28 -12.45
N THR A 56 2.07 12.55 -12.59
CA THR A 56 1.77 13.41 -11.44
C THR A 56 0.26 13.56 -11.32
N ASP A 57 -0.27 13.07 -10.20
CA ASP A 57 -1.64 13.28 -9.80
C ASP A 57 -1.75 14.63 -9.04
N PRO A 58 -2.76 15.46 -9.32
CA PRO A 58 -2.92 16.75 -8.65
C PRO A 58 -3.26 16.64 -7.16
N VAL A 59 -3.79 15.50 -6.71
CA VAL A 59 -4.19 15.22 -5.33
C VAL A 59 -3.09 14.45 -4.61
N TYR A 60 -2.58 13.37 -5.22
CA TYR A 60 -1.64 12.44 -4.58
C TYR A 60 -0.17 12.71 -4.90
N GLY A 61 0.11 13.64 -5.81
CA GLY A 61 1.46 14.03 -6.18
C GLY A 61 2.11 13.12 -7.21
N LYS A 62 3.44 13.12 -7.24
CA LYS A 62 4.21 12.41 -8.28
C LYS A 62 4.35 10.93 -7.98
N SER A 63 3.81 10.08 -8.84
CA SER A 63 4.20 8.67 -8.91
C SER A 63 5.40 8.49 -9.82
N ALA A 64 6.45 7.86 -9.31
CA ALA A 64 7.67 7.60 -10.07
C ALA A 64 7.54 6.38 -11.01
N GLY A 65 6.46 5.61 -10.89
CA GLY A 65 6.41 4.24 -11.41
C GLY A 65 7.39 3.32 -10.66
N CYS A 66 7.48 2.07 -11.11
CA CYS A 66 8.40 1.11 -10.51
C CYS A 66 8.73 -0.07 -11.45
N PRO A 67 9.77 -0.86 -11.18
CA PRO A 67 9.92 -2.18 -11.78
C PRO A 67 8.93 -3.19 -11.16
N THR A 68 8.72 -4.30 -11.85
CA THR A 68 7.82 -5.38 -11.40
C THR A 68 8.22 -5.97 -10.04
N SER A 69 9.52 -5.97 -9.70
CA SER A 69 9.98 -6.43 -8.38
C SER A 69 9.42 -5.57 -7.24
N VAL A 70 9.44 -4.25 -7.39
CA VAL A 70 8.86 -3.33 -6.39
C VAL A 70 7.34 -3.45 -6.35
N MET A 71 6.68 -3.61 -7.51
CA MET A 71 5.25 -3.92 -7.55
C MET A 71 4.91 -5.20 -6.78
N CYS A 72 5.71 -6.25 -6.92
CA CYS A 72 5.54 -7.50 -6.19
C CYS A 72 5.69 -7.29 -4.68
N GLU A 73 6.68 -6.53 -4.23
CA GLU A 73 6.86 -6.22 -2.80
C GLU A 73 5.68 -5.42 -2.23
N ILE A 74 5.15 -4.45 -2.99
CA ILE A 74 3.93 -3.71 -2.61
C ILE A 74 2.76 -4.69 -2.47
N ALA A 75 2.53 -5.54 -3.46
CA ALA A 75 1.43 -6.50 -3.42
C ALA A 75 1.59 -7.53 -2.29
N LYS A 76 2.82 -8.01 -2.07
CA LYS A 76 3.18 -8.95 -1.00
C LYS A 76 2.92 -8.34 0.38
N HIS A 77 3.22 -7.06 0.56
CA HIS A 77 2.89 -6.34 1.79
C HIS A 77 1.39 -6.41 2.14
N PHE A 78 0.51 -6.37 1.13
CA PHE A 78 -0.93 -6.51 1.30
C PHE A 78 -1.43 -7.96 1.36
N GLY A 79 -0.55 -8.96 1.28
CA GLY A 79 -0.90 -10.38 1.39
C GLY A 79 -1.05 -11.13 0.05
N CYS A 80 -0.62 -10.53 -1.07
CA CYS A 80 -0.56 -11.23 -2.35
C CYS A 80 0.52 -12.31 -2.32
N TRP A 81 0.19 -13.51 -2.79
CA TRP A 81 1.06 -14.69 -2.79
C TRP A 81 1.55 -15.07 -4.18
N ASN A 82 0.67 -14.99 -5.18
CA ASN A 82 1.03 -15.17 -6.59
C ASN A 82 0.62 -13.93 -7.37
N MET A 83 1.45 -13.47 -8.30
CA MET A 83 1.15 -12.30 -9.13
C MET A 83 1.70 -12.47 -10.54
N SER A 84 0.90 -12.06 -11.52
CA SER A 84 1.31 -11.97 -12.92
C SER A 84 1.25 -10.52 -13.39
N ASN A 85 2.27 -10.10 -14.13
CA ASN A 85 2.34 -8.80 -14.79
C ASN A 85 1.50 -8.80 -16.06
N PHE A 86 0.78 -7.71 -16.30
CA PHE A 86 -0.08 -7.49 -17.47
C PHE A 86 0.43 -6.31 -18.31
N ASP A 87 -0.27 -6.02 -19.41
CA ASP A 87 0.05 -4.85 -20.23
C ASP A 87 0.02 -3.57 -19.36
N ALA A 88 1.02 -2.73 -19.56
CA ALA A 88 1.29 -1.59 -18.69
C ALA A 88 1.59 -0.33 -19.51
N GLY A 89 2.34 0.61 -18.94
CA GLY A 89 2.61 1.86 -19.65
C GLY A 89 1.38 2.72 -19.83
N GLY A 90 1.18 3.22 -21.05
CA GLY A 90 -0.02 3.98 -21.40
C GLY A 90 -1.31 3.17 -21.26
N SER A 91 -1.23 1.83 -21.28
CA SER A 91 -2.37 0.93 -21.09
C SER A 91 -2.72 0.71 -19.60
N ALA A 92 -1.89 1.18 -18.66
CA ALA A 92 -2.10 0.94 -17.24
C ALA A 92 -3.26 1.79 -16.71
N GLU A 93 -4.43 1.16 -16.59
CA GLU A 93 -5.68 1.83 -16.23
C GLU A 93 -6.50 1.01 -15.23
N MET A 94 -7.12 1.68 -14.27
CA MET A 94 -8.10 1.11 -13.34
C MET A 94 -9.39 1.91 -13.43
N MET A 95 -10.51 1.21 -13.59
CA MET A 95 -11.84 1.79 -13.63
C MET A 95 -12.65 1.35 -12.40
N ILE A 96 -13.26 2.31 -11.72
CA ILE A 96 -14.22 2.08 -10.63
C ILE A 96 -15.46 2.93 -10.95
N ASP A 97 -16.65 2.33 -10.89
CA ASP A 97 -17.92 3.01 -11.17
C ASP A 97 -17.94 3.82 -12.47
N TYR A 98 -17.44 3.21 -13.56
CA TYR A 98 -17.36 3.82 -14.90
C TYR A 98 -16.40 5.00 -15.04
N GLU A 99 -15.57 5.25 -14.03
CA GLU A 99 -14.55 6.31 -14.06
C GLU A 99 -13.15 5.70 -13.93
N ILE A 100 -12.20 6.25 -14.70
CA ILE A 100 -10.79 5.92 -14.55
C ILE A 100 -10.28 6.66 -13.31
N VAL A 101 -9.82 5.90 -12.32
CA VAL A 101 -9.43 6.45 -11.00
C VAL A 101 -7.95 6.71 -10.86
N ASN A 102 -7.12 6.17 -11.76
CA ASN A 102 -5.69 6.37 -11.76
C ASN A 102 -5.28 7.44 -12.78
N LYS A 103 -4.07 8.01 -12.63
CA LYS A 103 -3.53 8.95 -13.59
C LYS A 103 -2.64 8.23 -14.59
N THR A 104 -3.16 8.01 -15.80
CA THR A 104 -2.38 7.38 -16.88
C THR A 104 -1.06 8.11 -17.15
N THR A 105 -0.06 7.34 -17.58
CA THR A 105 1.25 7.83 -18.02
C THR A 105 1.14 8.71 -19.27
N GLU A 106 0.07 8.56 -20.05
CA GLU A 106 -0.20 9.37 -21.25
C GLU A 106 -1.08 10.59 -20.93
N ALA A 107 -1.21 11.51 -21.88
CA ALA A 107 -2.05 12.70 -21.68
C ALA A 107 -3.55 12.34 -21.56
N THR A 108 -3.95 11.27 -22.22
CA THR A 108 -5.32 10.74 -22.25
C THR A 108 -5.28 9.22 -22.08
N PRO A 109 -6.31 8.62 -21.48
CA PRO A 109 -6.48 7.18 -21.45
C PRO A 109 -6.33 6.54 -22.83
N ARG A 110 -5.61 5.43 -22.89
CA ARG A 110 -5.30 4.70 -24.12
C ARG A 110 -6.41 3.68 -24.40
N PRO A 111 -6.92 3.58 -25.63
CA PRO A 111 -7.76 2.45 -26.01
C PRO A 111 -7.00 1.13 -25.87
N VAL A 112 -7.49 0.24 -25.02
CA VAL A 112 -6.97 -1.13 -24.83
C VAL A 112 -7.92 -2.17 -25.42
N ALA A 113 -7.38 -3.30 -25.87
CA ALA A 113 -8.15 -4.33 -26.55
C ALA A 113 -9.00 -5.19 -25.59
N ASN A 114 -8.57 -5.34 -24.34
CA ASN A 114 -9.27 -6.10 -23.30
C ASN A 114 -8.88 -5.62 -21.90
N GLY A 115 -9.54 -6.17 -20.89
CA GLY A 115 -9.25 -5.93 -19.47
C GLY A 115 -10.01 -6.92 -18.59
N TRP A 116 -9.72 -6.91 -17.29
CA TRP A 116 -10.46 -7.70 -16.30
C TRP A 116 -11.51 -6.82 -15.62
N MET A 117 -12.78 -7.23 -15.69
CA MET A 117 -13.88 -6.59 -14.95
C MET A 117 -14.36 -7.49 -13.81
N VAL A 118 -14.61 -6.88 -12.65
CA VAL A 118 -15.19 -7.55 -11.48
C VAL A 118 -16.58 -7.00 -11.28
N PHE A 119 -17.57 -7.89 -11.22
CA PHE A 119 -18.95 -7.54 -10.97
C PHE A 119 -19.41 -8.17 -9.66
N SER A 120 -20.19 -7.39 -8.89
CA SER A 120 -20.93 -7.96 -7.77
C SER A 120 -21.98 -8.93 -8.29
N ILE A 121 -22.13 -10.04 -7.57
CA ILE A 121 -23.25 -10.99 -7.76
C ILE A 121 -24.20 -10.96 -6.57
N ALA A 122 -24.05 -9.97 -5.68
CA ALA A 122 -24.94 -9.82 -4.55
C ALA A 122 -26.37 -9.48 -5.04
N PRO A 123 -27.40 -9.78 -4.24
CA PRO A 123 -28.76 -9.40 -4.56
C PRO A 123 -28.89 -7.88 -4.73
N GLU A 124 -29.40 -7.45 -5.88
CA GLU A 124 -29.62 -6.03 -6.16
C GLU A 124 -30.68 -5.42 -5.24
N GLY A 125 -30.54 -4.12 -4.96
CA GLY A 125 -31.56 -3.31 -4.30
C GLY A 125 -31.54 -3.33 -2.77
N ASP A 126 -30.60 -4.01 -2.11
CA ASP A 126 -30.44 -3.92 -0.66
C ASP A 126 -29.79 -2.60 -0.25
N THR A 127 -30.59 -1.68 0.29
CA THR A 127 -30.13 -0.36 0.77
C THR A 127 -29.96 -0.31 2.29
N ARG A 128 -29.97 -1.45 2.99
CA ARG A 128 -29.84 -1.47 4.45
C ARG A 128 -28.38 -1.30 4.83
N LEU A 129 -28.09 -0.22 5.55
CA LEU A 129 -26.77 0.07 6.07
C LEU A 129 -26.35 -0.97 7.11
N ALA A 130 -25.18 -1.57 6.92
CA ALA A 130 -24.63 -2.65 7.75
C ALA A 130 -23.24 -2.31 8.31
N SER A 131 -22.43 -1.53 7.59
CA SER A 131 -21.13 -1.07 8.05
C SER A 131 -20.76 0.30 7.49
N LEU A 132 -19.75 0.91 8.11
CA LEU A 132 -19.23 2.25 7.81
C LEU A 132 -17.72 2.17 7.57
N GLU A 133 -17.19 3.02 6.69
CA GLU A 133 -15.74 3.21 6.51
C GLU A 133 -15.42 4.68 6.25
N PHE A 134 -14.21 5.13 6.61
CA PHE A 134 -13.72 6.44 6.20
C PHE A 134 -13.08 6.32 4.82
N ASP A 135 -13.49 7.19 3.87
CA ASP A 135 -12.90 7.29 2.53
C ASP A 135 -11.48 7.91 2.51
N HIS A 136 -10.82 7.93 3.66
CA HIS A 136 -9.50 8.54 3.84
C HIS A 136 -8.54 7.43 4.28
N PRO A 137 -7.56 7.02 3.44
CA PRO A 137 -6.61 5.99 3.84
C PRO A 137 -5.72 6.45 4.99
N GLN A 138 -5.40 7.74 5.05
CA GLN A 138 -4.67 8.39 6.14
C GLN A 138 -5.29 9.76 6.43
N ILE A 139 -5.23 10.19 7.70
CA ILE A 139 -5.70 11.52 8.13
C ILE A 139 -4.58 12.17 8.94
N ASN A 140 -3.77 12.97 8.25
CA ASN A 140 -2.65 13.71 8.83
C ASN A 140 -2.95 15.21 8.69
N LEU A 141 -3.16 15.88 9.81
CA LEU A 141 -3.63 17.27 9.84
C LEU A 141 -2.60 18.18 10.50
N GLN A 142 -2.49 19.41 9.99
CA GLN A 142 -1.70 20.46 10.62
C GLN A 142 -2.40 21.00 11.87
N ALA A 143 -1.64 21.68 12.73
CA ALA A 143 -2.19 22.28 13.95
C ALA A 143 -3.34 23.25 13.62
N GLY A 144 -4.52 23.02 14.19
CA GLY A 144 -5.71 23.86 13.98
C GLY A 144 -6.44 23.66 12.65
N GLU A 145 -5.99 22.74 11.79
CA GLU A 145 -6.67 22.42 10.54
C GLU A 145 -8.06 21.82 10.80
N THR A 146 -9.04 22.18 9.98
CA THR A 146 -10.40 21.64 10.04
C THR A 146 -10.57 20.52 9.02
N PHE A 147 -11.23 19.46 9.42
CA PHE A 147 -11.46 18.27 8.61
C PHE A 147 -12.91 17.81 8.74
N THR A 148 -13.55 17.49 7.61
CA THR A 148 -14.88 16.86 7.58
C THR A 148 -14.71 15.52 6.88
N PRO A 149 -14.89 14.37 7.55
CA PRO A 149 -14.69 13.09 6.92
C PRO A 149 -15.78 12.79 5.90
N VAL A 150 -15.40 12.09 4.83
CA VAL A 150 -16.33 11.40 3.94
C VAL A 150 -16.52 9.98 4.46
N ILE A 151 -17.78 9.63 4.72
CA ILE A 151 -18.15 8.36 5.34
C ILE A 151 -18.89 7.50 4.32
N LEU A 152 -18.30 6.36 4.03
CA LEU A 152 -18.84 5.34 3.16
C LEU A 152 -19.79 4.44 3.95
N GLY A 153 -20.88 4.02 3.32
CA GLY A 153 -21.86 3.10 3.88
C GLY A 153 -22.05 1.87 3.02
N TYR A 154 -21.95 0.69 3.63
CA TYR A 154 -22.06 -0.60 2.95
C TYR A 154 -23.26 -1.40 3.42
N ASN A 155 -23.81 -2.24 2.55
CA ASN A 155 -24.81 -3.24 2.90
C ASN A 155 -24.18 -4.53 3.46
N ILE A 156 -25.01 -5.50 3.82
CA ILE A 156 -24.58 -6.78 4.40
C ILE A 156 -23.71 -7.63 3.46
N TYR A 157 -23.72 -7.34 2.16
CA TYR A 157 -22.93 -8.02 1.15
C TYR A 157 -21.60 -7.33 0.86
N GLY A 158 -21.34 -6.18 1.50
CA GLY A 158 -20.15 -5.36 1.27
C GLY A 158 -20.26 -4.46 0.05
N GLU A 159 -21.44 -4.27 -0.53
CA GLU A 159 -21.64 -3.30 -1.60
C GLU A 159 -21.75 -1.88 -1.04
N LEU A 160 -21.10 -0.93 -1.71
CA LEU A 160 -21.15 0.48 -1.35
C LEU A 160 -22.51 1.06 -1.78
N ILE A 161 -23.36 1.38 -0.81
CA ILE A 161 -24.72 1.89 -1.05
C ILE A 161 -24.83 3.40 -0.78
N ASN A 162 -23.83 4.00 -0.12
CA ASN A 162 -23.76 5.44 0.08
C ASN A 162 -22.29 5.90 0.09
N LYS A 163 -21.95 6.81 -0.82
CA LYS A 163 -20.59 7.35 -0.97
C LYS A 163 -20.27 8.51 0.00
N ASN A 164 -21.27 9.07 0.66
CA ASN A 164 -21.09 10.16 1.62
C ASN A 164 -22.30 10.26 2.56
N ILE A 165 -22.29 9.48 3.64
CA ILE A 165 -23.28 9.62 4.71
C ILE A 165 -23.05 10.97 5.38
N THR A 166 -24.04 11.86 5.28
CA THR A 166 -23.94 13.19 5.89
C THR A 166 -24.56 13.23 7.28
N ASP A 167 -25.47 12.33 7.63
CA ASP A 167 -26.12 12.31 8.94
C ASP A 167 -25.41 11.37 9.91
N PHE A 168 -24.38 11.88 10.58
CA PHE A 168 -23.58 11.16 11.56
C PHE A 168 -23.24 12.05 12.75
N THR A 169 -22.90 11.40 13.86
CA THR A 169 -22.23 12.04 15.01
C THR A 169 -20.75 11.68 15.01
N MET A 170 -19.94 12.56 15.59
CA MET A 170 -18.49 12.40 15.62
C MET A 170 -17.93 12.74 16.99
N SER A 171 -16.94 11.97 17.42
CA SER A 171 -16.24 12.16 18.69
C SER A 171 -14.76 11.88 18.55
N CYS A 172 -13.96 12.57 19.35
CA CYS A 172 -12.52 12.38 19.43
C CYS A 172 -12.04 12.59 20.87
N PRO A 173 -10.93 11.94 21.24
CA PRO A 173 -10.21 12.30 22.46
C PRO A 173 -9.69 13.75 22.39
N PRO A 174 -9.68 14.50 23.51
CA PRO A 174 -9.29 15.92 23.53
C PRO A 174 -7.83 16.16 23.16
N GLU A 175 -6.96 15.15 23.26
CA GLU A 175 -5.55 15.24 22.89
C GLU A 175 -5.32 15.47 21.40
N ILE A 176 -6.22 14.99 20.53
CA ILE A 176 -6.12 15.21 19.08
C ILE A 176 -6.93 16.39 18.60
N GLY A 177 -7.86 16.94 19.39
CA GLY A 177 -8.65 18.09 18.99
C GLY A 177 -10.06 18.10 19.54
N SER A 178 -10.99 18.64 18.76
CA SER A 178 -12.42 18.73 19.14
C SER A 178 -13.33 18.49 17.94
N CYS A 179 -14.49 17.89 18.19
CA CYS A 179 -15.55 17.73 17.19
C CYS A 179 -16.66 18.75 17.45
N ASN A 180 -17.01 19.55 16.43
CA ASN A 180 -18.16 20.43 16.44
C ASN A 180 -19.14 20.00 15.35
N GLY A 181 -20.16 19.23 15.73
CA GLY A 181 -21.04 18.57 14.78
C GLY A 181 -20.25 17.59 13.90
N LYS A 182 -20.19 17.88 12.59
CA LYS A 182 -19.55 17.03 11.57
C LYS A 182 -18.11 17.46 11.25
N VAL A 183 -17.64 18.56 11.86
CA VAL A 183 -16.33 19.14 11.61
C VAL A 183 -15.40 18.82 12.78
N PHE A 184 -14.25 18.24 12.48
CA PHE A 184 -13.15 18.04 13.42
C PHE A 184 -12.17 19.20 13.29
N THR A 185 -11.71 19.73 14.41
CA THR A 185 -10.63 20.74 14.45
C THR A 185 -9.43 20.13 15.17
N ALA A 186 -8.30 20.05 14.46
CA ALA A 186 -7.08 19.46 14.95
C ALA A 186 -6.48 20.25 16.13
N GLY A 187 -5.99 19.52 17.13
CA GLY A 187 -5.25 20.06 18.26
C GLY A 187 -3.94 20.72 17.81
N LYS A 188 -3.35 21.51 18.71
CA LYS A 188 -2.09 22.22 18.45
C LYS A 188 -0.84 21.44 18.88
N ILE A 189 -1.03 20.40 19.70
CA ILE A 189 0.05 19.58 20.25
C ILE A 189 0.13 18.29 19.43
N PRO A 190 1.33 17.82 19.05
CA PRO A 190 1.48 16.55 18.36
C PRO A 190 0.82 15.40 19.10
N ALA A 191 -0.14 14.74 18.48
CA ALA A 191 -0.86 13.59 19.04
C ALA A 191 -1.44 12.70 17.93
N SER A 192 -1.69 11.43 18.25
CA SER A 192 -2.38 10.47 17.39
C SER A 192 -3.40 9.69 18.22
N ALA A 193 -4.65 9.66 17.78
CA ALA A 193 -5.74 8.94 18.45
C ALA A 193 -6.88 8.63 17.46
N LEU A 194 -7.91 7.93 17.93
CA LEU A 194 -9.05 7.54 17.11
C LEU A 194 -10.09 8.68 17.01
N LEU A 195 -10.39 9.09 15.78
CA LEU A 195 -11.61 9.82 15.45
C LEU A 195 -12.72 8.79 15.20
N THR A 196 -13.84 8.91 15.91
CA THR A 196 -14.96 7.95 15.84
C THR A 196 -16.17 8.63 15.25
N VAL A 197 -16.80 7.95 14.29
CA VAL A 197 -18.05 8.36 13.65
C VAL A 197 -19.13 7.34 13.99
N SER A 198 -20.35 7.79 14.22
CA SER A 198 -21.49 6.93 14.52
C SER A 198 -22.74 7.32 13.73
N VAL A 199 -23.45 6.30 13.23
CA VAL A 199 -24.71 6.41 12.48
C VAL A 199 -25.68 5.40 13.09
N GLY A 200 -26.68 5.88 13.83
CA GLY A 200 -27.57 5.00 14.59
C GLY A 200 -26.80 4.14 15.61
N ASN A 201 -26.82 2.82 15.42
CA ASN A 201 -26.10 1.84 16.24
C ASN A 201 -24.74 1.41 15.65
N LEU A 202 -24.38 1.91 14.47
CA LEU A 202 -23.11 1.59 13.81
C LEU A 202 -22.06 2.63 14.18
N SER A 203 -20.82 2.18 14.29
CA SER A 203 -19.66 3.06 14.53
C SER A 203 -18.43 2.57 13.79
N VAL A 204 -17.61 3.52 13.33
CA VAL A 204 -16.29 3.27 12.77
C VAL A 204 -15.29 4.27 13.33
N SER A 205 -14.04 3.85 13.49
CA SER A 205 -12.95 4.70 13.99
C SER A 205 -11.76 4.68 13.05
N LYS A 206 -11.10 5.82 12.87
CA LYS A 206 -9.85 5.94 12.12
C LYS A 206 -8.83 6.73 12.92
N THR A 207 -7.57 6.29 12.87
CA THR A 207 -6.46 7.02 13.47
C THR A 207 -6.28 8.36 12.76
N VAL A 208 -6.28 9.44 13.54
CA VAL A 208 -5.96 10.80 13.11
C VAL A 208 -4.69 11.24 13.79
N SER A 209 -3.76 11.75 13.00
CA SER A 209 -2.49 12.31 13.45
C SER A 209 -2.51 13.82 13.25
N VAL A 210 -2.25 14.57 14.32
CA VAL A 210 -2.30 16.05 14.30
C VAL A 210 -0.95 16.67 14.61
N ALA A 211 -0.65 17.80 13.98
CA ALA A 211 0.54 18.62 14.24
C ALA A 211 1.87 17.84 14.18
N GLY A 212 1.96 16.82 13.33
CA GLY A 212 3.14 15.95 13.24
C GLY A 212 3.22 14.87 14.33
N GLY A 213 2.13 14.65 15.07
CA GLY A 213 1.95 13.47 15.92
C GLY A 213 2.08 12.21 15.06
N SER A 214 3.07 11.37 15.35
CA SER A 214 3.43 10.28 14.45
C SER A 214 2.28 9.28 14.23
N GLY A 215 2.01 9.01 12.95
CA GLY A 215 1.63 7.70 12.41
C GLY A 215 2.70 7.24 11.43
N ILE A 216 3.96 7.14 11.88
CA ILE A 216 5.16 6.79 11.09
C ILE A 216 5.53 7.83 10.01
N ASN A 217 6.49 8.70 10.31
CA ASN A 217 7.08 9.69 9.36
C ASN A 217 8.14 9.09 8.41
N GLY A 218 8.09 7.78 8.16
CA GLY A 218 9.00 7.04 7.29
C GLY A 218 9.76 5.92 8.01
N VAL A 219 9.97 4.81 7.29
CA VAL A 219 11.06 3.87 7.62
C VAL A 219 12.33 4.52 7.13
N LEU A 220 13.04 5.21 8.03
CA LEU A 220 14.43 5.53 7.76
C LEU A 220 15.14 4.18 7.64
N VAL A 221 15.71 3.88 6.47
CA VAL A 221 16.82 2.92 6.42
C VAL A 221 17.79 3.42 7.46
N ASP A 222 18.10 2.57 8.44
CA ASP A 222 19.04 2.91 9.49
C ASP A 222 20.35 3.32 8.82
N LYS A 223 20.55 4.64 8.70
CA LYS A 223 21.79 5.25 8.22
C LYS A 223 22.80 5.35 9.35
N GLN A 224 22.55 4.71 10.51
CA GLN A 224 23.66 4.38 11.38
C GLN A 224 24.61 3.51 10.58
N PRO A 225 25.91 3.88 10.49
CA PRO A 225 26.90 2.97 9.94
C PRO A 225 26.76 1.65 10.70
N ALA A 226 26.48 0.57 9.97
CA ALA A 226 26.15 -0.69 10.61
C ALA A 226 27.27 -1.07 11.59
N HIS A 227 26.90 -1.45 12.81
CA HIS A 227 27.86 -1.80 13.85
C HIS A 227 28.80 -2.89 13.34
N VAL A 228 30.10 -2.57 13.26
CA VAL A 228 31.11 -3.50 12.72
C VAL A 228 31.58 -4.42 13.83
N GLU A 229 31.37 -5.72 13.64
CA GLU A 229 31.85 -6.76 14.54
C GLU A 229 32.93 -7.60 13.87
N TYR A 230 33.90 -8.05 14.67
CA TYR A 230 34.96 -8.94 14.21
C TYR A 230 34.88 -10.25 14.95
N TYR A 231 35.13 -11.34 14.24
CA TYR A 231 35.20 -12.68 14.80
C TYR A 231 36.49 -13.35 14.32
N ASN A 232 37.13 -14.13 15.19
CA ASN A 232 38.20 -15.02 14.76
C ASN A 232 37.63 -16.22 13.98
N ILE A 233 38.51 -17.02 13.36
CA ILE A 233 38.10 -18.20 12.56
C ILE A 233 37.31 -19.25 13.36
N SER A 234 37.41 -19.23 14.69
CA SER A 234 36.65 -20.09 15.60
C SER A 234 35.26 -19.52 15.95
N GLY A 235 34.86 -18.39 15.35
CA GLY A 235 33.56 -17.74 15.58
C GLY A 235 33.47 -16.94 16.88
N VAL A 236 34.60 -16.68 17.56
CA VAL A 236 34.62 -15.90 18.80
C VAL A 236 34.75 -14.42 18.48
N LYS A 237 33.85 -13.60 19.03
CA LYS A 237 33.86 -12.15 18.86
C LYS A 237 35.16 -11.55 19.42
N CYS A 238 35.83 -10.74 18.62
CA CYS A 238 37.09 -10.10 18.96
C CYS A 238 37.06 -8.59 18.63
N ARG A 239 38.10 -7.88 19.07
CA ARG A 239 38.34 -6.50 18.62
C ARG A 239 38.82 -6.51 17.17
N LYS A 240 38.89 -5.34 16.53
CA LYS A 240 39.46 -5.19 15.19
C LYS A 240 40.84 -5.86 15.13
N PRO A 241 41.07 -6.82 14.22
CA PRO A 241 42.31 -7.58 14.16
C PRO A 241 43.52 -6.69 13.85
N ASP A 242 44.57 -6.84 14.66
CA ASP A 242 45.88 -6.19 14.53
C ASP A 242 47.04 -7.20 14.52
N THR A 243 46.73 -8.50 14.55
CA THR A 243 47.69 -9.61 14.55
C THR A 243 47.44 -10.55 13.37
N PRO A 244 48.48 -11.20 12.82
CA PRO A 244 48.34 -12.07 11.67
C PRO A 244 47.32 -13.19 11.87
N GLY A 245 46.46 -13.42 10.88
CA GLY A 245 45.41 -14.42 10.94
C GLY A 245 44.23 -14.18 10.00
N ILE A 246 43.27 -15.10 10.04
CA ILE A 246 42.01 -15.02 9.30
C ILE A 246 40.89 -14.62 10.26
N TYR A 247 40.14 -13.60 9.86
CA TYR A 247 39.05 -13.03 10.63
C TYR A 247 37.83 -12.81 9.75
N ILE A 248 36.68 -12.68 10.38
CA ILE A 248 35.41 -12.34 9.74
C ILE A 248 35.01 -10.96 10.22
N ARG A 249 34.71 -10.07 9.27
CA ARG A 249 34.11 -8.76 9.54
C ARG A 249 32.63 -8.83 9.17
N HIS A 250 31.79 -8.51 10.13
CA HIS A 250 30.34 -8.42 9.95
C HIS A 250 29.93 -6.95 10.01
N GLU A 251 29.23 -6.46 8.98
CA GLU A 251 28.72 -5.09 8.89
C GLU A 251 27.28 -5.13 8.38
N GLY A 252 26.32 -5.05 9.30
CA GLY A 252 24.90 -5.18 8.98
C GLY A 252 24.60 -6.57 8.42
N ASN A 253 24.12 -6.66 7.18
CA ASN A 253 23.86 -7.94 6.49
C ASN A 253 25.02 -8.41 5.61
N LYS A 254 26.19 -7.76 5.67
CA LYS A 254 27.39 -8.11 4.91
C LYS A 254 28.41 -8.83 5.78
N THR A 255 29.05 -9.84 5.20
CA THR A 255 30.12 -10.60 5.85
C THR A 255 31.34 -10.67 4.91
N ASP A 256 32.48 -10.19 5.38
CA ASP A 256 33.75 -10.19 4.65
C ASP A 256 34.80 -11.05 5.37
N LYS A 257 35.60 -11.80 4.61
CA LYS A 257 36.81 -12.45 5.12
C LYS A 257 37.97 -11.46 5.11
N ILE A 258 38.63 -11.28 6.25
CA ILE A 258 39.84 -10.48 6.41
C ILE A 258 41.03 -11.40 6.63
N ILE A 259 42.12 -11.14 5.92
CA ILE A 259 43.41 -11.78 6.15
C ILE A 259 44.38 -10.68 6.58
N VAL A 260 44.88 -10.77 7.80
CA VAL A 260 45.97 -9.93 8.29
C VAL A 260 47.25 -10.74 8.14
N ASN A 261 48.23 -10.20 7.41
CA ASN A 261 49.54 -10.82 7.21
C ASN A 261 50.52 -10.36 8.27
#